data_AF-A0A2P5A7W3-F1
#
_entry.id   AF-A0A2P5A7W3-F1
#
_cell.length_a   1.000
_cell.length_b   1.000
_cell.length_c   1.000
_cell.angle_alpha   90.00
_cell.angle_beta   90.00
_cell.angle_gamma   90.00
#
_symmetry.space_group_name_H-M   'P 1'
#
loop_
_entity.id
_entity.type
_entity.pdbx_description
1 polymer ?
#
loop_
_entity_poly.entity_id
_entity_poly.type
_entity_poly.pdbx_seq_one_letter_code
_entity_poly.pdbx_strand_id
1 'polypeptide(L)'
;MREEGVDKAGATALFEEADKGSTNSVGVVVNPVRLETLREFGSPDFVADKLIQAERRKESTKEAEVIAVAERLGQGGFQVYEFEYKVDSTRGGKKRIFSAAFVASKRLYLLNISHLDKPENPLDSHTRMILEQVLHSFDSAPLV
;
A
#
# COMPACT_ATOMS: atom_id res chain seq x y z
N MET A 1 18.37 6.43 4.73
CA MET A 1 17.21 6.59 3.82
C MET A 1 17.74 7.12 2.50
N ARG A 2 17.66 6.33 1.43
CA ARG A 2 17.97 6.80 0.08
C ARG A 2 16.65 6.98 -0.64
N GLU A 3 16.47 8.13 -1.29
CA GLU A 3 15.33 8.43 -2.14
C GLU A 3 15.75 8.13 -3.58
N GLU A 4 15.21 7.06 -4.17
CA GLU A 4 15.36 6.82 -5.61
C GLU A 4 14.04 7.18 -6.30
N GLY A 5 14.09 8.16 -7.19
CA GLY A 5 12.97 8.50 -8.07
C GLY A 5 12.73 7.36 -9.06
N VAL A 6 11.65 6.61 -8.87
CA VAL A 6 11.22 5.56 -9.80
C VAL A 6 10.37 6.19 -10.91
N ASP A 7 10.78 5.97 -12.17
CA ASP A 7 10.04 6.36 -13.37
C ASP A 7 8.76 5.51 -13.53
N LYS A 8 7.69 5.95 -12.88
CA LYS A 8 6.32 5.49 -13.08
C LYS A 8 5.44 6.72 -13.25
N ALA A 9 4.43 6.64 -14.11
CA ALA A 9 3.45 7.71 -14.27
C ALA A 9 2.89 8.10 -12.88
N GLY A 10 3.16 9.34 -12.46
CA GLY A 10 2.82 9.85 -11.13
C GLY A 10 4.04 10.35 -10.33
N ALA A 11 3.81 11.20 -9.33
CA ALA A 11 4.86 11.52 -8.37
C ALA A 11 5.06 10.30 -7.47
N THR A 12 6.28 9.76 -7.44
CA THR A 12 6.60 8.56 -6.68
C THR A 12 7.71 8.86 -5.69
N ALA A 13 7.49 8.55 -4.42
CA ALA A 13 8.54 8.46 -3.41
C ALA A 13 8.69 7.01 -2.98
N LEU A 14 9.91 6.49 -2.97
CA LEU A 14 10.21 5.13 -2.55
C LEU A 14 11.31 5.15 -1.50
N PHE A 15 11.03 4.53 -0.37
CA PHE A 15 11.96 4.36 0.74
C PHE A 15 12.21 2.88 0.94
N GLU A 16 13.48 2.48 0.90
CA GLU A 16 13.88 1.09 1.06
C GLU A 16 14.87 0.95 2.22
N GLU A 17 14.80 -0.19 2.89
CA GLU A 17 15.80 -0.56 3.89
C GLU A 17 17.15 -0.83 3.21
N ALA A 18 18.24 -0.33 3.81
CA ALA A 18 19.55 -0.29 3.17
C ALA A 18 20.28 -1.65 3.11
N ASP A 19 19.75 -2.67 3.80
CA ASP A 19 20.38 -3.98 3.88
C ASP A 19 20.19 -4.79 2.60
N LYS A 20 21.28 -5.41 2.13
CA LYS A 20 21.37 -6.13 0.84
C LYS A 20 20.52 -7.41 0.72
N GLY A 21 19.56 -7.62 1.62
CA GLY A 21 18.63 -8.74 1.61
C GLY A 21 17.23 -8.41 2.15
N SER A 22 17.01 -7.20 2.66
CA SER A 22 15.68 -6.74 3.08
C SER A 22 14.92 -6.20 1.89
N THR A 23 13.71 -6.71 1.65
CA THR A 23 12.81 -6.20 0.60
C THR A 23 11.69 -5.34 1.20
N ASN A 24 11.99 -4.76 2.36
CA ASN A 24 11.12 -3.86 3.09
C ASN A 24 11.14 -2.49 2.43
N SER A 25 9.97 -1.97 2.10
CA SER A 25 9.87 -0.68 1.43
C SER A 25 8.56 0.03 1.73
N VAL A 26 8.61 1.35 1.63
CA VAL A 26 7.45 2.24 1.69
C VAL A 26 7.42 3.04 0.39
N GLY A 27 6.38 2.83 -0.40
CA GLY A 27 6.15 3.54 -1.65
C GLY A 27 4.92 4.42 -1.58
N VAL A 28 5.05 5.68 -1.97
CA VAL A 28 3.93 6.61 -2.17
C VAL A 28 3.84 6.92 -3.66
N VAL A 29 2.65 6.84 -4.23
CA VAL A 29 2.37 7.19 -5.62
C VAL A 29 1.17 8.14 -5.67
N VAL A 30 1.30 9.23 -6.42
CA VAL A 30 0.22 10.20 -6.64
C VAL A 30 -0.09 10.32 -8.13
N ASN A 31 -1.35 10.04 -8.49
CA ASN A 31 -1.81 10.03 -9.88
C ASN A 31 -3.04 10.92 -10.10
N PRO A 32 -3.11 11.70 -11.18
CA PRO A 32 -4.32 12.43 -11.52
C PRO A 32 -5.47 11.47 -11.86
N VAL A 33 -6.68 11.75 -11.38
CA VAL A 33 -7.89 10.97 -11.63
C VAL A 33 -9.09 11.87 -11.89
N ARG A 34 -10.12 11.32 -12.55
CA ARG A 34 -11.38 12.04 -12.81
C ARG A 34 -12.39 11.93 -11.66
N LEU A 35 -12.19 10.96 -10.77
CA LEU A 35 -13.06 10.67 -9.62
C LEU A 35 -13.01 11.81 -8.60
N GLU A 36 -14.10 12.11 -7.90
CA GLU A 36 -14.07 12.94 -6.68
C GLU A 36 -13.73 12.10 -5.46
N THR A 37 -14.24 10.87 -5.40
CA THR A 37 -14.07 9.94 -4.26
C THR A 37 -13.73 8.52 -4.73
N LEU A 38 -13.13 7.72 -3.85
CA LEU A 38 -12.91 6.29 -4.14
C LEU A 38 -14.20 5.51 -4.31
N ARG A 39 -15.31 5.94 -3.67
CA ARG A 39 -16.61 5.28 -3.81
C ARG A 39 -17.14 5.25 -5.23
N GLU A 40 -16.79 6.23 -6.06
CA GLU A 40 -17.13 6.23 -7.49
C GLU A 40 -16.46 5.09 -8.26
N PHE A 41 -15.31 4.61 -7.79
CA PHE A 41 -14.65 3.44 -8.37
C PHE A 41 -15.25 2.12 -7.85
N GLY A 42 -15.62 2.05 -6.56
CA GLY A 42 -16.31 0.91 -5.97
C GLY A 42 -16.24 0.86 -4.44
N SER A 43 -16.84 -0.17 -3.85
CA SER A 43 -16.70 -0.47 -2.42
C SER A 43 -15.28 -0.97 -2.10
N PRO A 44 -14.82 -0.87 -0.85
CA PRO A 44 -13.51 -1.41 -0.43
C PRO A 44 -13.27 -2.85 -0.89
N ASP A 45 -14.24 -3.75 -0.68
CA ASP A 45 -14.13 -5.16 -1.09
C ASP A 45 -13.96 -5.32 -2.60
N PHE A 46 -14.72 -4.56 -3.40
CA PHE A 46 -14.60 -4.57 -4.86
C PHE A 46 -13.20 -4.11 -5.29
N VAL A 47 -12.66 -3.07 -4.64
CA VAL A 47 -11.31 -2.58 -4.94
C VAL A 47 -10.26 -3.61 -4.52
N ALA A 48 -10.40 -4.25 -3.37
CA ALA A 48 -9.52 -5.31 -2.89
C ALA A 48 -9.47 -6.49 -3.88
N ASP A 49 -10.64 -6.92 -4.38
CA ASP A 49 -10.73 -7.97 -5.40
C ASP A 49 -9.99 -7.58 -6.69
N LYS A 50 -10.19 -6.34 -7.16
CA LYS A 50 -9.48 -5.83 -8.34
C LYS A 50 -7.97 -5.75 -8.11
N LEU A 51 -7.56 -5.31 -6.92
CA LEU A 51 -6.16 -5.23 -6.51
C LEU A 51 -5.49 -6.61 -6.57
N ILE A 52 -6.08 -7.62 -5.95
CA ILE A 52 -5.51 -8.98 -5.96
C ILE A 52 -5.54 -9.62 -7.35
N GLN A 53 -6.61 -9.39 -8.13
CA GLN A 53 -6.63 -9.81 -9.53
C GLN A 53 -5.48 -9.19 -10.33
N ALA A 54 -5.18 -7.92 -10.10
CA ALA A 54 -4.05 -7.24 -10.75
C ALA A 54 -2.70 -7.81 -10.30
N GLU A 55 -2.53 -8.11 -9.00
CA GLU A 55 -1.31 -8.74 -8.48
C GLU A 55 -1.07 -10.13 -9.08
N ARG A 56 -2.09 -10.98 -9.15
CA ARG A 56 -2.00 -12.33 -9.72
C ARG A 56 -1.72 -12.36 -11.23
N ARG A 57 -1.99 -11.25 -11.94
CA ARG A 57 -1.70 -11.14 -13.39
C ARG A 57 -0.23 -10.81 -13.67
N LYS A 58 0.55 -10.41 -12.68
CA LYS A 58 1.97 -10.13 -12.85
C LYS A 58 2.73 -11.46 -12.99
N GLU A 59 3.59 -11.56 -14.00
CA GLU A 59 4.44 -12.74 -14.25
C GLU A 59 5.32 -13.10 -13.04
N SER A 60 5.72 -12.10 -12.25
CA SER A 60 6.57 -12.28 -11.08
C SER A 60 5.81 -12.71 -9.81
N THR A 61 4.48 -12.83 -9.86
CA THR A 61 3.63 -13.20 -8.73
C THR A 61 3.17 -14.66 -8.87
N LYS A 62 3.47 -15.49 -7.87
CA LYS A 62 2.96 -16.86 -7.78
C LYS A 62 1.56 -16.90 -7.19
N GLU A 63 1.37 -16.14 -6.12
CA GLU A 63 0.13 -16.13 -5.35
C GLU A 63 -0.08 -14.75 -4.71
N ALA A 64 -1.34 -14.35 -4.56
CA ALA A 64 -1.71 -13.19 -3.78
C ALA A 64 -3.06 -13.41 -3.08
N GLU A 65 -3.20 -12.93 -1.86
CA GLU A 65 -4.35 -13.19 -0.98
C GLU A 65 -4.68 -11.96 -0.13
N VAL A 66 -5.96 -11.57 -0.09
CA VAL A 66 -6.45 -10.53 0.83
C VAL A 66 -6.49 -11.07 2.26
N ILE A 67 -6.02 -10.28 3.21
CA ILE A 67 -6.09 -10.58 4.65
C ILE A 67 -7.09 -9.70 5.35
N ALA A 68 -7.07 -8.40 5.06
CA ALA A 68 -7.99 -7.44 5.66
C ALA A 68 -8.34 -6.34 4.65
N VAL A 69 -9.57 -5.84 4.80
CA VAL A 69 -10.10 -4.68 4.07
C VAL A 69 -10.78 -3.79 5.10
N ALA A 70 -10.48 -2.50 5.05
CA ALA A 70 -11.11 -1.52 5.92
C ALA A 70 -11.42 -0.23 5.16
N GLU A 71 -12.39 0.50 5.71
CA GLU A 71 -12.72 1.85 5.29
C GLU A 71 -12.74 2.72 6.54
N ARG A 72 -12.09 3.88 6.47
CA ARG A 72 -12.13 4.88 7.53
C ARG A 72 -12.31 6.28 6.98
N LEU A 73 -12.79 7.16 7.84
CA LEU A 73 -12.79 8.59 7.58
C LEU A 73 -11.40 9.13 7.97
N GLY A 74 -10.69 9.65 6.99
CA GLY A 74 -9.36 10.22 7.16
C GLY A 74 -9.37 11.64 7.71
N GLN A 75 -8.19 12.15 8.03
CA GLN A 75 -8.01 13.56 8.37
C GLN A 75 -8.44 14.42 7.17
N GLY A 76 -9.24 15.46 7.41
CA GLY A 76 -9.84 16.27 6.34
C GLY A 76 -11.14 15.69 5.73
N GLY A 77 -11.66 14.59 6.28
CA GLY A 77 -12.97 14.04 5.88
C GLY A 77 -12.95 13.21 4.61
N PHE A 78 -11.76 12.82 4.12
CA PHE A 78 -11.63 11.95 2.96
C PHE A 78 -11.95 10.50 3.32
N GLN A 79 -12.57 9.80 2.39
CA GLN A 79 -12.75 8.35 2.51
C GLN A 79 -11.41 7.66 2.18
N VAL A 80 -10.88 6.93 3.16
CA VAL A 80 -9.62 6.17 3.02
C VAL A 80 -9.94 4.69 3.00
N TYR A 81 -9.47 4.01 1.96
CA TYR A 81 -9.51 2.54 1.87
C TYR A 81 -8.18 1.96 2.30
N GLU A 82 -8.23 0.92 3.12
CA GLU A 82 -7.05 0.23 3.63
C GLU A 82 -7.11 -1.26 3.32
N PHE A 83 -5.95 -1.82 2.96
CA PHE A 83 -5.82 -3.21 2.55
C PHE A 83 -4.61 -3.84 3.23
N GLU A 84 -4.78 -5.04 3.79
CA GLU A 84 -3.68 -5.94 4.14
C GLU A 84 -3.76 -7.14 3.20
N TYR A 85 -2.64 -7.50 2.55
CA TYR A 85 -2.60 -8.66 1.67
C TYR A 85 -1.21 -9.29 1.61
N LYS A 86 -1.16 -10.55 1.18
CA LYS A 86 0.08 -11.29 0.93
C LYS A 86 0.36 -11.37 -0.55
N VAL A 87 1.65 -11.34 -0.89
CA VAL A 87 2.14 -11.64 -2.24
C VAL A 87 3.32 -12.60 -2.12
N ASP A 88 3.21 -13.77 -2.74
CA ASP A 88 4.34 -14.68 -2.97
C ASP A 88 4.94 -14.37 -4.35
N SER A 89 6.19 -13.93 -4.36
CA SER A 89 6.89 -13.58 -5.59
C SER A 89 7.91 -14.64 -6.01
N THR A 90 8.22 -14.68 -7.30
CA THR A 90 9.16 -15.65 -7.86
C THR A 90 10.59 -15.44 -7.34
N ARG A 91 11.01 -14.19 -7.13
CA ARG A 91 12.39 -13.82 -6.80
C ARG A 91 12.56 -13.13 -5.44
N GLY A 92 11.49 -12.57 -4.87
CA GLY A 92 11.55 -11.73 -3.66
C GLY A 92 10.94 -12.38 -2.42
N GLY A 93 10.52 -13.65 -2.51
CA GLY A 93 9.85 -14.35 -1.42
C GLY A 93 8.42 -13.87 -1.16
N LYS A 94 7.87 -14.30 -0.02
CA LYS A 94 6.56 -13.91 0.48
C LYS A 94 6.65 -12.58 1.21
N LYS A 95 5.70 -11.70 0.93
CA LYS A 95 5.61 -10.38 1.55
C LYS A 95 4.21 -10.14 2.09
N ARG A 96 4.15 -9.39 3.19
CA ARG A 96 2.95 -8.74 3.68
C ARG A 96 2.94 -7.31 3.17
N ILE A 97 1.81 -6.88 2.63
CA ILE A 97 1.63 -5.52 2.12
C ILE A 97 0.49 -4.86 2.88
N PHE A 98 0.76 -3.68 3.42
CA PHE A 98 -0.22 -2.75 3.97
C PHE A 98 -0.38 -1.61 2.97
N SER A 99 -1.61 -1.32 2.56
CA SER A 99 -1.89 -0.31 1.55
C SER A 99 -2.98 0.63 2.02
N ALA A 100 -2.84 1.91 1.74
CA ALA A 100 -3.86 2.93 1.95
C ALA A 100 -4.07 3.73 0.67
N ALA A 101 -5.33 4.04 0.37
CA ALA A 101 -5.70 4.83 -0.79
C ALA A 101 -6.76 5.86 -0.43
N PHE A 102 -6.65 7.06 -1.01
CA PHE A 102 -7.71 8.07 -0.97
C PHE A 102 -7.63 8.99 -2.20
N VAL A 103 -8.72 9.70 -2.47
CA VAL A 103 -8.77 10.74 -3.50
C VAL A 103 -8.92 12.10 -2.85
N ALA A 104 -8.07 13.04 -3.24
CA ALA A 104 -8.16 14.45 -2.87
C ALA A 104 -7.75 15.32 -4.06
N SER A 105 -8.47 16.42 -4.28
CA SER A 105 -8.15 17.40 -5.34
C SER A 105 -7.87 16.77 -6.71
N LYS A 106 -8.72 15.83 -7.16
CA LYS A 106 -8.58 15.08 -8.42
C LYS A 106 -7.28 14.29 -8.56
N ARG A 107 -6.70 13.86 -7.44
CA ARG A 107 -5.54 12.99 -7.39
C ARG A 107 -5.82 11.78 -6.50
N LEU A 108 -5.42 10.62 -6.98
CA LEU A 108 -5.38 9.38 -6.23
C LEU A 108 -4.02 9.28 -5.55
N TYR A 109 -4.05 9.17 -4.22
CA TYR A 109 -2.90 8.95 -3.37
C TYR A 109 -2.88 7.49 -2.96
N LEU A 110 -1.74 6.83 -3.17
CA LEU A 110 -1.53 5.42 -2.84
C LEU A 110 -0.29 5.30 -1.97
N LEU A 111 -0.44 4.65 -0.82
CA LEU A 111 0.65 4.18 0.01
C LEU A 111 0.71 2.66 -0.08
N ASN A 112 1.91 2.12 -0.24
CA ASN A 112 2.18 0.69 -0.13
C ASN A 112 3.39 0.49 0.79
N ILE A 113 3.18 -0.24 1.88
CA ILE A 113 4.22 -0.67 2.80
C ILE A 113 4.42 -2.17 2.58
N SER A 114 5.58 -2.55 2.05
CA SER A 114 5.98 -3.93 1.83
C SER A 114 6.87 -4.38 2.98
N HIS A 115 6.50 -5.47 3.63
CA HIS A 115 7.29 -6.13 4.65
C HIS A 115 7.53 -7.59 4.27
N LEU A 116 8.77 -8.06 4.38
CA LEU A 116 9.12 -9.45 4.09
C LEU A 116 8.50 -10.38 5.15
N ASP A 117 7.64 -11.30 4.73
CA ASP A 117 6.89 -12.21 5.61
C ASP A 117 7.57 -13.59 5.57
N LYS A 118 8.48 -13.84 6.52
CA LYS A 118 9.22 -15.11 6.60
C LYS A 118 8.42 -16.11 7.44
N PRO A 119 8.24 -17.37 7.00
CA PRO A 119 7.60 -18.40 7.82
C PRO A 119 8.27 -18.58 9.19
N GLU A 120 9.59 -18.39 9.27
CA GLU A 120 10.38 -18.54 10.49
C GLU A 120 10.25 -17.34 11.44
N ASN A 121 9.80 -16.20 10.94
CA ASN A 121 9.59 -14.98 11.72
C ASN A 121 8.36 -14.23 11.18
N PRO A 122 7.14 -14.72 11.51
CA PRO A 122 5.91 -14.07 11.09
C PRO A 122 5.86 -12.65 11.67
N LEU A 123 5.17 -11.75 10.98
CA LEU A 123 4.99 -10.35 11.41
C LEU A 123 4.60 -10.28 12.90
N ASP A 124 5.52 -9.79 13.74
CA ASP A 124 5.32 -9.65 15.17
C ASP A 124 4.42 -8.46 15.50
N SER A 125 3.84 -8.46 16.72
CA SER A 125 2.89 -7.43 17.15
C SER A 125 3.50 -6.03 17.20
N HIS A 126 4.78 -5.89 17.55
CA HIS A 126 5.41 -4.59 17.67
C HIS A 126 5.66 -3.99 16.28
N THR A 127 6.19 -4.79 15.35
CA THR A 127 6.38 -4.37 13.96
C THR A 127 5.05 -4.04 13.31
N ARG A 128 4.02 -4.89 13.49
CA ARG A 128 2.66 -4.59 13.01
C ARG A 128 2.17 -3.22 13.49
N MET A 129 2.29 -2.94 14.79
CA MET A 129 1.87 -1.66 15.36
C MET A 129 2.56 -0.48 14.69
N ILE A 130 3.87 -0.57 14.40
CA ILE A 130 4.62 0.48 13.70
C ILE A 130 4.10 0.64 12.26
N LEU A 131 3.89 -0.45 11.53
CA LEU A 131 3.39 -0.40 10.14
C LEU A 131 1.99 0.23 10.08
N GLU A 132 1.10 -0.12 11.02
CA GLU A 132 -0.22 0.48 11.16
C GLU A 132 -0.14 1.98 11.51
N GLN A 133 0.80 2.39 12.36
CA GLN A 133 1.02 3.82 12.64
C GLN A 133 1.45 4.58 11.39
N VAL A 134 2.35 4.03 10.58
CA VAL A 134 2.75 4.64 9.30
C VAL A 134 1.54 4.72 8.36
N LEU A 135 0.75 3.63 8.24
CA LEU A 135 -0.45 3.58 7.42
C LEU A 135 -1.47 4.67 7.80
N HIS A 136 -1.78 4.79 9.09
CA HIS A 136 -2.74 5.79 9.60
C HIS A 136 -2.22 7.23 9.55
N SER A 137 -0.89 7.43 9.45
CA SER A 137 -0.32 8.77 9.29
C SER A 137 -0.41 9.31 7.86
N PHE A 138 -0.73 8.46 6.88
CA PHE A 138 -0.60 8.80 5.46
C PHE A 138 -1.53 9.92 4.97
N ASP A 139 -2.74 9.98 5.51
CA ASP A 139 -3.75 10.99 5.21
C ASP A 139 -3.71 12.17 6.19
N SER A 140 -2.77 12.16 7.14
CA SER A 140 -2.58 13.26 8.09
C SER A 140 -1.85 14.42 7.43
N ALA A 141 -2.60 15.35 6.83
CA ALA A 141 -2.06 16.66 6.48
C ALA A 141 -1.82 17.49 7.76
N PRO A 142 -0.74 18.28 7.85
CA PRO A 142 -0.66 19.33 8.86
C PRO A 142 -1.85 20.27 8.66
N LEU A 143 -2.61 20.54 9.73
CA LEU A 143 -3.53 21.67 9.75
C LEU A 143 -2.67 22.94 9.60
N VAL A 144 -2.78 23.62 8.45
CA VAL A 144 -2.19 24.94 8.23
C VAL A 144 -3.24 26.00 8.49
#